data_AF-A0A0M2V1G9-F1
#
_entry.id   AF-A0A0M2V1G9-F1
#
_cell.length_a   1.000
_cell.length_b   1.000
_cell.length_c   1.000
_cell.angle_alpha   90.00
_cell.angle_beta   90.00
_cell.angle_gamma   90.00
#
_symmetry.space_group_name_H-M   'P 1'
#
loop_
_entity.id
_entity.type
_entity.pdbx_description
1 polymer ?
#
loop_
_entity_poly.entity_id
_entity_poly.type
_entity_poly.pdbx_seq_one_letter_code
_entity_poly.pdbx_strand_id
1 'polypeptide(L)'
;LLPALSEGDMARTVALTDDERKTIRSFNLLTLKPTMYICNVAEDGFENNPHLAAVHKLAENENAIVVPVCAAIESEIAELDDEDKEEFLSSMGLEEPGLNRVIRAGYELLNLHTYFTAGVKEVRAWTVKKNSTAPQAAGRIHTDFEKGFIRAEIVGFDDFIA
;
A
#
# COMPACT_ATOMS: atom_id res chain seq x y z
N LEU A 1 -1.71 26.79 2.30
CA LEU A 1 -0.35 26.16 2.30
C LEU A 1 0.68 27.00 3.04
N LEU A 2 0.96 28.26 2.64
CA LEU A 2 2.05 29.05 3.26
C LEU A 2 2.00 29.16 4.80
N PRO A 3 0.84 29.39 5.45
CA PRO A 3 0.77 29.43 6.92
C PRO A 3 1.20 28.10 7.55
N ALA A 4 0.55 26.99 7.15
CA ALA A 4 0.86 25.64 7.63
C ALA A 4 2.34 25.27 7.46
N LEU A 5 2.90 25.50 6.27
CA LEU A 5 4.31 25.20 6.00
C LEU A 5 5.28 26.04 6.84
N SER A 6 4.90 27.28 7.19
CA SER A 6 5.72 28.17 8.03
C SER A 6 5.71 27.75 9.50
N GLU A 7 4.65 27.07 9.94
CA GLU A 7 4.48 26.53 11.29
C GLU A 7 5.07 25.12 11.46
N GLY A 8 5.58 24.52 10.37
CA GLY A 8 6.19 23.19 10.36
C GLY A 8 5.23 22.06 10.00
N ASP A 9 3.99 22.38 9.64
CA ASP A 9 2.99 21.38 9.22
C ASP A 9 3.26 20.86 7.81
N MET A 10 2.76 19.66 7.54
CA MET A 10 2.92 19.00 6.24
C MET A 10 1.87 19.49 5.25
N ALA A 11 2.24 19.69 3.97
CA ALA A 11 1.26 20.08 2.94
C ALA A 11 0.09 19.09 2.80
N ARG A 12 0.31 17.80 3.11
CA ARG A 12 -0.74 16.76 3.08
C ARG A 12 -1.83 16.89 4.14
N THR A 13 -1.61 17.64 5.23
CA THR A 13 -2.63 17.87 6.27
C THR A 13 -3.59 19.00 5.92
N VAL A 14 -3.23 19.84 4.94
CA VAL A 14 -4.08 20.93 4.48
C VAL A 14 -5.14 20.38 3.53
N ALA A 15 -6.41 20.63 3.85
CA ALA A 15 -7.51 20.33 2.95
C ALA A 15 -7.42 21.22 1.71
N LEU A 16 -7.14 20.60 0.57
CA LEU A 16 -7.07 21.25 -0.74
C LEU A 16 -8.15 20.67 -1.65
N THR A 17 -8.84 21.56 -2.36
CA THR A 17 -9.74 21.19 -3.46
C THR A 17 -8.96 20.54 -4.61
N ASP A 18 -9.66 19.84 -5.50
CA ASP A 18 -9.03 19.19 -6.64
C ASP A 18 -8.31 20.18 -7.57
N ASP A 19 -8.85 21.38 -7.74
CA ASP A 19 -8.24 22.41 -8.59
C ASP A 19 -7.01 23.05 -7.94
N GLU A 20 -7.01 23.24 -6.62
CA GLU A 20 -5.80 23.65 -5.88
C GLU A 20 -4.73 22.56 -5.96
N ARG A 21 -5.09 21.28 -5.78
CA ARG A 21 -4.17 20.15 -5.93
C ARG A 21 -3.55 20.09 -7.32
N LYS A 22 -4.34 20.34 -8.38
CA LYS A 22 -3.83 20.41 -9.76
C LYS A 22 -2.85 21.55 -9.94
N THR A 23 -3.17 22.73 -9.41
CA THR A 23 -2.33 23.94 -9.52
C THR A 23 -0.94 23.72 -8.93
N ILE A 24 -0.85 23.08 -7.76
CA ILE A 24 0.43 22.86 -7.06
C ILE A 24 1.16 21.58 -7.48
N ARG A 25 0.55 20.75 -8.33
CA ARG A 25 1.10 19.43 -8.70
C ARG A 25 2.50 19.54 -9.33
N SER A 26 2.73 20.60 -10.11
CA SER A 26 4.02 20.86 -10.77
C SER A 26 5.16 21.16 -9.78
N PHE A 27 4.85 21.58 -8.56
CA PHE A 27 5.85 21.89 -7.54
C PHE A 27 6.45 20.63 -6.92
N ASN A 28 5.78 19.47 -7.04
CA ASN A 28 6.24 18.19 -6.50
C ASN A 28 6.70 18.28 -5.03
N LEU A 29 5.92 19.00 -4.20
CA LEU A 29 6.25 19.25 -2.80
C LEU A 29 6.50 17.93 -2.05
N LEU A 30 7.62 17.84 -1.34
CA LEU A 30 7.98 16.67 -0.55
C LEU A 30 6.92 16.36 0.52
N THR A 31 6.45 17.39 1.22
CA THR A 31 5.47 17.29 2.32
C THR A 31 4.04 16.99 1.85
N LEU A 32 3.79 16.94 0.54
CA LEU A 32 2.51 16.55 -0.05
C LEU A 32 2.47 15.05 -0.40
N LYS A 33 3.62 14.35 -0.39
CA LYS A 33 3.67 12.93 -0.71
C LYS A 33 2.90 12.13 0.35
N PRO A 34 2.03 11.18 -0.06
CA PRO A 34 1.45 10.22 0.87
C PRO A 34 2.56 9.55 1.69
N THR A 35 2.36 9.43 3.00
CA THR A 35 3.36 8.91 3.94
C THR A 35 2.75 7.83 4.83
N MET A 36 3.55 6.85 5.21
CA MET A 36 3.23 5.86 6.23
C MET A 36 4.41 5.72 7.21
N TYR A 37 4.13 5.32 8.44
CA TYR A 37 5.12 5.02 9.47
C TYR A 37 5.30 3.52 9.60
N ILE A 38 6.50 3.06 9.32
CA ILE A 38 6.92 1.68 9.64
C ILE A 38 7.50 1.71 11.05
N CYS A 39 6.76 1.17 12.01
CA CYS A 39 7.17 1.16 13.41
C CYS A 39 7.94 -0.11 13.70
N ASN A 40 9.26 -0.01 13.78
CA ASN A 40 10.10 -1.13 14.17
C ASN A 40 9.97 -1.36 15.69
N VAL A 41 9.44 -2.52 16.08
CA VAL A 41 9.21 -2.92 17.48
C VAL A 41 9.98 -4.20 17.82
N ALA A 42 10.14 -4.47 19.12
CA ALA A 42 10.57 -5.78 19.59
C ALA A 42 9.45 -6.83 19.37
N GLU A 43 9.78 -8.11 19.54
CA GLU A 43 8.84 -9.22 19.31
C GLU A 43 7.59 -9.16 20.19
N ASP A 44 7.74 -8.67 21.43
CA ASP A 44 6.66 -8.43 22.39
C ASP A 44 6.10 -7.00 22.33
N GLY A 45 6.62 -6.17 21.41
CA GLY A 45 6.36 -4.74 21.34
C GLY A 45 5.13 -4.34 20.52
N PHE A 46 4.31 -5.30 20.08
CA PHE A 46 3.08 -5.05 19.31
C PHE A 46 1.92 -4.56 20.18
N GLU A 47 1.90 -4.93 21.46
CA GLU A 47 0.87 -4.55 22.43
C GLU A 47 1.47 -3.73 23.57
N ASN A 48 0.65 -2.88 24.20
CA ASN A 48 1.04 -2.08 25.37
C ASN A 48 2.34 -1.26 25.23
N ASN A 49 2.73 -0.93 23.99
CA ASN A 49 3.95 -0.19 23.69
C ASN A 49 3.66 1.32 23.65
N PRO A 50 4.19 2.13 24.59
CA PRO A 50 3.90 3.56 24.66
C PRO A 50 4.47 4.34 23.46
N HIS A 51 5.56 3.86 22.85
CA HIS A 51 6.14 4.48 21.66
C HIS A 51 5.26 4.23 20.44
N LEU A 52 4.73 3.01 20.29
CA LEU A 52 3.79 2.69 19.22
C LEU A 52 2.51 3.54 19.36
N ALA A 53 1.95 3.65 20.56
CA ALA A 53 0.79 4.49 20.84
C ALA A 53 1.05 5.98 20.50
N ALA A 54 2.24 6.49 20.79
CA ALA A 54 2.63 7.86 20.44
C ALA A 54 2.69 8.07 18.92
N VAL A 55 3.21 7.10 18.16
CA VAL A 55 3.24 7.17 16.69
C VAL A 55 1.84 7.11 16.10
N HIS A 56 0.93 6.27 16.63
CA HIS A 56 -0.47 6.26 16.20
C HIS A 56 -1.12 7.64 16.35
N LYS A 57 -0.94 8.29 17.51
CA LYS A 57 -1.47 9.63 17.75
C LYS A 57 -0.90 10.67 16.78
N LEU A 58 0.39 10.58 16.43
CA LEU A 58 1.00 11.46 15.43
C LEU A 58 0.41 11.19 14.03
N ALA A 59 0.29 9.92 13.65
CA ALA A 59 -0.19 9.50 12.35
C ALA A 59 -1.64 9.90 12.10
N GLU A 60 -2.50 9.87 13.13
CA GLU A 60 -3.88 10.36 13.06
C GLU A 60 -3.93 11.85 12.67
N ASN A 61 -3.06 12.69 13.24
CA ASN A 61 -2.99 14.11 12.92
C ASN A 61 -2.49 14.36 11.49
N GLU A 62 -1.66 13.44 10.96
CA GLU A 62 -1.07 13.57 9.63
C GLU A 62 -1.80 12.77 8.53
N ASN A 63 -2.89 12.08 8.88
CA ASN A 63 -3.59 11.12 8.03
C ASN A 63 -2.62 10.10 7.38
N ALA A 64 -1.73 9.53 8.20
CA ALA A 64 -0.72 8.57 7.78
C ALA A 64 -1.06 7.14 8.23
N ILE A 65 -0.67 6.16 7.43
CA ILE A 65 -0.82 4.75 7.77
C ILE A 65 0.28 4.37 8.77
N VAL A 66 -0.03 3.54 9.77
CA VAL A 66 0.97 2.97 10.70
C VAL A 66 1.04 1.48 10.50
N VAL A 67 2.26 0.95 10.32
CA VAL A 67 2.52 -0.47 10.15
C VAL A 67 3.58 -0.92 11.17
N PRO A 68 3.19 -1.56 12.28
CA PRO A 68 4.14 -2.14 13.20
C PRO A 68 4.75 -3.42 12.63
N VAL A 69 6.08 -3.54 12.70
CA VAL A 69 6.86 -4.70 12.28
C VAL A 69 8.01 -4.94 13.23
N CYS A 70 8.46 -6.19 13.37
CA CYS A 70 9.71 -6.49 14.06
C CYS A 70 10.78 -6.80 13.02
N ALA A 71 11.65 -5.83 12.74
CA ALA A 71 12.65 -5.97 11.68
C ALA A 71 13.65 -7.12 11.95
N ALA A 72 13.86 -7.48 13.22
CA ALA A 72 14.69 -8.63 13.59
C ALA A 72 14.05 -9.94 13.11
N ILE A 73 12.80 -10.19 13.50
CA ILE A 73 12.01 -11.34 13.03
C ILE A 73 11.95 -11.38 11.50
N GLU A 74 11.66 -10.25 10.84
CA GLU A 74 11.58 -10.21 9.37
C GLU A 74 12.92 -10.55 8.69
N SER A 75 14.05 -10.19 9.32
CA SER A 75 15.38 -10.52 8.79
C SER A 75 15.66 -12.01 8.90
N GLU A 76 15.26 -12.65 10.00
CA GLU A 76 15.41 -14.10 10.18
C GLU A 76 14.55 -14.86 9.17
N ILE A 77 13.27 -14.47 9.03
CA ILE A 77 12.35 -15.04 8.04
C ILE A 77 12.89 -14.95 6.61
N ALA A 78 13.65 -13.90 6.28
CA ALA A 78 14.20 -13.70 4.94
C ALA A 78 15.37 -14.65 4.60
N GLU A 79 15.98 -15.28 5.59
CA GLU A 79 17.10 -16.22 5.42
C GLU A 79 16.64 -17.69 5.40
N LEU A 80 15.40 -17.96 5.81
CA LEU A 80 14.80 -19.31 5.79
C LEU A 80 14.36 -19.71 4.38
N ASP A 81 14.34 -21.02 4.13
CA ASP A 81 13.67 -21.57 2.96
C ASP A 81 12.14 -21.62 3.17
N ASP A 82 11.41 -21.99 2.11
CA ASP A 82 9.95 -21.95 2.14
C ASP A 82 9.34 -22.95 3.15
N GLU A 83 10.00 -24.10 3.38
CA GLU A 83 9.53 -25.12 4.33
C GLU A 83 9.74 -24.64 5.78
N ASP A 84 10.95 -24.18 6.09
CA ASP A 84 11.32 -23.68 7.43
C ASP A 84 10.53 -22.42 7.80
N LYS A 85 10.22 -21.58 6.81
CA LYS A 85 9.46 -20.34 7.01
C LYS A 85 8.03 -20.59 7.49
N GLU A 86 7.33 -21.57 6.93
CA GLU A 86 5.98 -21.93 7.37
C GLU A 86 5.98 -22.44 8.81
N GLU A 87 6.95 -23.30 9.16
CA GLU A 87 7.11 -23.81 10.53
C GLU A 87 7.42 -22.67 11.52
N PHE A 88 8.34 -21.77 11.16
CA PHE A 88 8.72 -20.64 11.99
C PHE A 88 7.53 -19.70 12.25
N LEU A 89 6.80 -19.30 11.21
CA LEU A 89 5.60 -18.45 11.33
C LEU A 89 4.53 -19.10 12.22
N SER A 90 4.26 -20.40 12.02
CA SER A 90 3.29 -21.13 12.82
C SER A 90 3.70 -21.22 14.30
N SER A 91 5.00 -21.35 14.59
CA SER A 91 5.51 -21.40 15.97
C SER A 91 5.29 -20.08 16.72
N MET A 92 5.26 -18.96 16.00
CA MET A 92 4.99 -17.61 16.52
C MET A 92 3.50 -17.24 16.49
N GLY A 93 2.63 -18.10 15.96
CA GLY A 93 1.21 -17.80 15.77
C GLY A 93 0.94 -16.74 14.70
N LEU A 94 1.84 -16.59 13.72
CA LEU A 94 1.70 -15.66 12.61
C LEU A 94 1.25 -16.43 11.35
N GLU A 95 0.28 -15.88 10.62
CA GLU A 95 -0.18 -16.46 9.35
C GLU A 95 0.68 -16.00 8.15
N GLU A 96 1.36 -14.85 8.29
CA GLU A 96 2.18 -14.27 7.23
C GLU A 96 3.32 -13.41 7.81
N PRO A 97 4.41 -13.19 7.05
CA PRO A 97 5.45 -12.22 7.42
C PRO A 97 4.89 -10.80 7.55
N GLY A 98 5.38 -10.02 8.52
CA GLY A 98 5.04 -8.61 8.67
C GLY A 98 5.44 -7.76 7.47
N LEU A 99 6.47 -8.16 6.72
CA LEU A 99 6.85 -7.51 5.46
C LEU A 99 5.69 -7.50 4.43
N ASN A 100 4.84 -8.52 4.41
CA ASN A 100 3.66 -8.54 3.54
C ASN A 100 2.66 -7.43 3.88
N ARG A 101 2.53 -7.08 5.17
CA ARG A 101 1.70 -5.94 5.62
C ARG A 101 2.30 -4.62 5.15
N VAL A 102 3.62 -4.46 5.22
CA VAL A 102 4.33 -3.27 4.71
C VAL A 102 4.13 -3.11 3.20
N ILE A 103 4.26 -4.21 2.44
CA ILE A 103 4.06 -4.20 0.99
C ILE A 103 2.63 -3.78 0.65
N ARG A 104 1.62 -4.39 1.28
CA ARG A 104 0.20 -4.03 1.06
C ARG A 104 -0.10 -2.59 1.44
N ALA A 105 0.41 -2.12 2.57
CA ALA A 105 0.25 -0.72 2.99
C ALA A 105 0.91 0.25 2.01
N GLY A 106 2.11 -0.06 1.50
CA GLY A 106 2.77 0.75 0.47
C GLY A 106 1.99 0.76 -0.85
N TYR A 107 1.39 -0.37 -1.23
CA TYR A 107 0.55 -0.48 -2.41
C TYR A 107 -0.72 0.39 -2.30
N GLU A 108 -1.36 0.37 -1.14
CA GLU A 108 -2.49 1.24 -0.81
C GLU A 108 -2.09 2.72 -0.77
N LEU A 109 -0.94 3.04 -0.16
CA LEU A 109 -0.40 4.40 -0.05
C LEU A 109 -0.17 5.04 -1.41
N LEU A 110 0.24 4.24 -2.41
CA LEU A 110 0.43 4.66 -3.79
C LEU A 110 -0.88 4.70 -4.59
N ASN A 111 -2.02 4.42 -3.95
CA ASN A 111 -3.34 4.37 -4.54
C ASN A 111 -3.40 3.39 -5.72
N LEU A 112 -2.84 2.19 -5.51
CA LEU A 112 -2.82 1.10 -6.49
C LEU A 112 -3.91 0.06 -6.18
N HIS A 113 -4.33 -0.67 -7.22
CA HIS A 113 -5.26 -1.80 -7.19
C HIS A 113 -4.75 -2.91 -8.10
N THR A 114 -5.11 -4.14 -7.74
CA THR A 114 -4.81 -5.35 -8.50
C THR A 114 -6.05 -5.81 -9.26
N TYR A 115 -5.91 -6.17 -10.53
CA TYR A 115 -6.87 -7.02 -11.23
C TYR A 115 -6.15 -8.24 -11.81
N PHE A 116 -6.90 -9.27 -12.18
CA PHE A 116 -6.33 -10.52 -12.65
C PHE A 116 -6.70 -10.83 -14.09
N THR A 117 -5.77 -11.49 -14.78
CA THR A 117 -6.08 -12.29 -15.97
C THR A 117 -5.85 -13.74 -15.60
N ALA A 118 -6.84 -14.60 -15.83
CA ALA A 118 -6.78 -16.02 -15.52
C ALA A 118 -7.13 -16.84 -16.75
N GLY A 119 -6.27 -17.81 -17.09
CA GLY A 119 -6.49 -18.75 -18.18
C GLY A 119 -5.66 -20.01 -17.97
N VAL A 120 -5.83 -20.99 -18.86
CA VAL A 120 -5.20 -22.33 -18.73
C VAL A 120 -3.67 -22.26 -18.64
N LYS A 121 -3.04 -21.28 -19.30
CA LYS A 121 -1.59 -21.13 -19.35
C LYS A 121 -1.01 -20.26 -18.25
N GLU A 122 -1.77 -19.28 -17.75
CA GLU A 122 -1.25 -18.25 -16.88
C GLU A 122 -2.36 -17.65 -16.03
N VAL A 123 -2.04 -17.42 -14.76
CA VAL A 123 -2.77 -16.53 -13.86
C VAL A 123 -1.83 -15.40 -13.47
N ARG A 124 -2.25 -14.15 -13.69
CA ARG A 124 -1.39 -12.99 -13.46
C ARG A 124 -2.13 -11.84 -12.79
N ALA A 125 -1.46 -11.25 -11.81
CA ALA A 125 -1.83 -10.01 -11.15
C ALA A 125 -1.30 -8.80 -11.92
N TRP A 126 -2.16 -7.83 -12.20
CA TRP A 126 -1.83 -6.59 -12.89
C TRP A 126 -2.09 -5.39 -11.99
N THR A 127 -1.14 -4.46 -11.96
CA THR A 127 -1.21 -3.25 -11.15
C THR A 127 -1.78 -2.07 -11.94
N VAL A 128 -2.80 -1.42 -11.39
CA VAL A 128 -3.42 -0.19 -11.92
C VAL A 128 -3.61 0.82 -10.79
N LYS A 129 -3.85 2.09 -11.12
CA LYS A 129 -4.28 3.05 -10.09
C LYS A 129 -5.72 2.78 -9.70
N LYS A 130 -6.12 3.07 -8.45
CA LYS A 130 -7.54 3.07 -8.07
C LYS A 130 -8.33 3.97 -9.03
N ASN A 131 -9.54 3.55 -9.38
CA ASN A 131 -10.43 4.21 -10.33
C ASN A 131 -9.93 4.25 -11.79
N SER A 132 -8.92 3.44 -12.15
CA SER A 132 -8.57 3.26 -13.57
C SER A 132 -9.75 2.64 -14.31
N THR A 133 -10.07 3.18 -15.48
CA THR A 133 -11.11 2.63 -16.37
C THR A 133 -10.68 1.31 -17.01
N ALA A 134 -11.62 0.53 -17.53
CA ALA A 134 -11.31 -0.74 -18.21
C ALA A 134 -10.32 -0.58 -19.40
N PRO A 135 -10.42 0.45 -20.28
CA PRO A 135 -9.41 0.70 -21.30
C PRO A 135 -8.01 0.96 -20.74
N GLN A 136 -7.89 1.78 -19.69
CA GLN A 136 -6.61 2.09 -19.04
C GLN A 136 -5.99 0.86 -18.38
N ALA A 137 -6.84 -0.01 -17.79
CA ALA A 137 -6.41 -1.29 -17.24
C ALA A 137 -5.89 -2.21 -18.36
N ALA A 138 -6.65 -2.36 -19.46
CA ALA A 138 -6.23 -3.16 -20.60
C ALA A 138 -4.91 -2.66 -21.23
N GLY A 139 -4.67 -1.34 -21.21
CA GLY A 139 -3.41 -0.71 -21.61
C GLY A 139 -2.18 -1.20 -20.83
N ARG A 140 -2.35 -1.73 -19.62
CA ARG A 140 -1.26 -2.37 -18.84
C ARG A 140 -0.80 -3.69 -19.43
N ILE A 141 -1.69 -4.40 -20.12
CA ILE A 141 -1.36 -5.64 -20.82
C ILE A 141 -0.68 -5.31 -22.15
N HIS A 142 -1.29 -4.42 -22.93
CA HIS A 142 -0.75 -3.96 -24.21
C HIS A 142 -1.33 -2.59 -24.58
N THR A 143 -0.49 -1.68 -25.09
CA THR A 143 -0.91 -0.31 -25.42
C THR A 143 -1.98 -0.25 -26.52
N ASP A 144 -2.00 -1.21 -27.44
CA ASP A 144 -3.05 -1.31 -28.47
C ASP A 144 -4.43 -1.64 -27.89
N PHE A 145 -4.52 -2.32 -26.75
CA PHE A 145 -5.81 -2.61 -26.13
C PHE A 145 -6.50 -1.37 -25.56
N GLU A 146 -5.73 -0.37 -25.12
CA GLU A 146 -6.32 0.89 -24.66
C GLU A 146 -6.91 1.69 -25.84
N LYS A 147 -6.20 1.74 -26.97
CA LYS A 147 -6.65 2.46 -28.18
C LYS A 147 -7.78 1.74 -28.91
N GLY A 148 -7.67 0.43 -29.03
CA GLY A 148 -8.64 -0.44 -29.71
C GLY A 148 -9.68 -1.04 -28.78
N PHE A 149 -9.84 -0.49 -27.57
CA PHE A 149 -10.75 -1.04 -26.58
C PHE A 149 -12.19 -1.07 -27.12
N ILE A 150 -12.82 -2.25 -27.08
CA ILE A 150 -14.23 -2.43 -27.44
C ILE A 150 -15.05 -2.68 -26.17
N ARG A 151 -14.66 -3.70 -25.40
CA ARG A 151 -15.30 -4.10 -24.14
C ARG A 151 -14.32 -4.89 -23.28
N ALA A 152 -14.67 -5.06 -22.01
CA ALA A 152 -14.04 -6.02 -21.11
C ALA A 152 -15.10 -7.01 -20.59
N GLU A 153 -14.71 -8.27 -20.45
CA GLU A 153 -15.49 -9.28 -19.74
C GLU A 153 -14.95 -9.34 -18.31
N ILE A 154 -15.80 -9.01 -17.34
CA ILE A 154 -15.42 -8.79 -15.95
C ILE A 154 -16.27 -9.69 -15.07
N VAL A 155 -15.61 -10.35 -14.13
CA VAL A 155 -16.22 -11.15 -13.06
C VAL A 155 -15.72 -10.60 -11.72
N GLY A 156 -16.61 -10.50 -10.73
CA GLY A 156 -16.20 -10.16 -9.36
C GLY A 156 -15.25 -11.22 -8.82
N PHE A 157 -14.29 -10.85 -7.97
CA PHE A 157 -13.35 -11.82 -7.41
C PHE A 157 -14.07 -12.90 -6.61
N ASP A 158 -14.98 -12.49 -5.72
CA ASP A 158 -15.77 -13.42 -4.90
C ASP A 158 -16.65 -14.32 -5.78
N ASP A 159 -17.22 -13.78 -6.86
CA ASP A 159 -18.02 -14.55 -7.84
C ASP A 159 -17.17 -15.54 -8.65
N PHE A 160 -15.89 -15.26 -8.85
CA PHE A 160 -14.98 -16.15 -9.59
C PHE A 160 -14.51 -17.34 -8.73
N ILE A 161 -14.41 -17.15 -7.41
CA ILE A 161 -13.95 -18.17 -6.45
C ILE A 161 -15.10 -19.05 -5.95
N ALA A 162 -16.33 -18.51 -5.89
CA ALA A 162 -17.54 -19.21 -5.47
C ALA A 162 -17.89 -20.42 -6.34
#